data_AF-A0A5Q4VAY7-F1
#
_entry.id   AF-A0A5Q4VAY7-F1
#
_cell.length_a   1.000
_cell.length_b   1.000
_cell.length_c   1.000
_cell.angle_alpha   90.00
_cell.angle_beta   90.00
_cell.angle_gamma   90.00
#
_symmetry.space_group_name_H-M   'P 1'
#
loop_
_entity.id
_entity.type
_entity.pdbx_description
1 polymer ?
#
loop_
_entity_poly.entity_id
_entity_poly.type
_entity_poly.pdbx_seq_one_letter_code
_entity_poly.pdbx_strand_id
1 'polypeptide(L)'
;MTTQSLSPHEERLMALATKRRHLETLSEEEALDVLLSDPQALPLVHSYPEEDFFLLMHRIGPDDFLPVLSMATDRQWHFIVDQECWEKDVPDYGAMSLWLCRFLRAAPKRFVKFMVEEDGDLMDVWLFRNLEVRIREHDEDPSDFPDGFATLDDVLYFRLKPMPEDESNPEEREAREEALQIFIRSLADTSHPLYFRILQEMSWSIPAELEEAALHWRRVRLAEKGFIPAEEAGGLFQPLKEGELESRGKKVFAKTTEERVFSIPEQGLRMASMDSVFSEALVVLDTENVLADLYLEMAALCNRFIGSGGKVLRSREELDAAGLAVMGYIRVGIARITGEREPSPQACTAVLRTYRLDFIFRAGAGPVMRLKWKVGDWYKKAWFRRSGLALSFWDEEGMGLLGGFLLDMPLRFDAAASGGTYYVPFDSDGDLVRAEGEVDDILALDDVFALLGLEEVDGMGRLLTWKNMLLTLWVQDRLGEGSNRLVPVHEERFRSFFSILRKKTAGGFSIPIEIRNDFLAWLSERTGLLPAVLADRTGAVLEKLFMDLEEEIAGIPAGSMPDHRYMRFFLLRQA
;
A
#
# COMPACT_ATOMS: atom_id res chain seq x y z
N MET A 1 21.59 24.36 33.67
CA MET A 1 21.71 22.90 33.51
C MET A 1 21.57 22.26 34.86
N THR A 2 20.36 21.89 35.22
CA THR A 2 20.04 21.09 36.41
C THR A 2 19.63 19.75 35.84
N THR A 3 20.54 18.79 35.79
CA THR A 3 20.20 17.39 35.54
C THR A 3 19.29 16.94 36.68
N GLN A 4 17.98 16.95 36.46
CA GLN A 4 17.05 16.23 37.33
C GLN A 4 17.47 14.76 37.26
N SER A 5 17.81 14.20 38.42
CA SER A 5 18.07 12.76 38.55
C SER A 5 16.78 12.01 38.24
N LEU A 6 16.84 11.10 37.26
CA LEU A 6 15.73 10.22 36.93
C LEU A 6 15.29 9.44 38.17
N SER A 7 13.99 9.23 38.32
CA SER A 7 13.44 8.35 39.35
C SER A 7 13.80 6.89 39.05
N PRO A 8 13.84 6.00 40.07
CA PRO A 8 14.12 4.57 39.87
C PRO A 8 13.15 3.88 38.90
N HIS A 9 11.93 4.40 38.77
CA HIS A 9 10.94 3.91 37.82
C HIS A 9 11.31 4.29 36.37
N GLU A 10 11.73 5.53 36.14
CA GLU A 10 12.18 6.02 34.83
C GLU A 10 13.46 5.31 34.37
N GLU A 11 14.41 5.07 35.27
CA GLU A 11 15.62 4.30 34.98
C GLU A 11 15.28 2.87 34.51
N ARG A 12 14.30 2.22 35.15
CA ARG A 12 13.84 0.89 34.77
C ARG A 12 13.18 0.90 33.40
N LEU A 13 12.31 1.86 33.11
CA LEU A 13 11.67 1.98 31.80
C LEU A 13 12.68 2.26 30.68
N MET A 14 13.67 3.12 30.94
CA MET A 14 14.73 3.41 29.98
C MET A 14 15.62 2.19 29.71
N ALA A 15 15.91 1.38 30.73
CA ALA A 15 16.64 0.12 30.58
C ALA A 15 15.85 -0.87 29.71
N LEU A 16 14.53 -0.98 29.88
CA LEU A 16 13.67 -1.83 29.05
C LEU A 16 13.65 -1.33 27.59
N ALA A 17 13.49 -0.02 27.37
CA ALA A 17 13.53 0.55 26.02
C ALA A 17 14.88 0.31 25.31
N THR A 18 15.99 0.42 26.04
CA THR A 18 17.32 0.13 25.51
C THR A 18 17.47 -1.34 25.13
N LYS A 19 16.95 -2.25 25.95
CA LYS A 19 16.94 -3.69 25.64
C LYS A 19 16.09 -4.00 24.41
N ARG A 20 14.90 -3.40 24.27
CA ARG A 20 14.06 -3.58 23.07
C ARG A 20 14.81 -3.19 21.80
N ARG A 21 15.43 -2.00 21.78
CA ARG A 21 16.26 -1.56 20.64
C ARG A 21 17.41 -2.51 20.33
N HIS A 22 18.02 -3.13 21.35
CA HIS A 22 19.05 -4.13 21.12
C HIS A 22 18.48 -5.42 20.48
N LEU A 23 17.34 -5.91 20.95
CA LEU A 23 16.64 -7.07 20.36
C LEU A 23 16.29 -6.88 18.89
N GLU A 24 16.13 -5.63 18.44
CA GLU A 24 15.90 -5.33 17.02
C GLU A 24 17.12 -5.60 16.14
N THR A 25 18.33 -5.51 16.70
CA THR A 25 19.59 -5.71 15.96
C THR A 25 20.01 -7.18 15.84
N LEU A 26 19.34 -8.06 16.58
CA LEU A 26 19.63 -9.49 16.62
C LEU A 26 18.85 -10.26 15.54
N SER A 27 19.34 -11.45 15.20
CA SER A 27 18.59 -12.41 14.39
C SER A 27 17.33 -12.91 15.12
N GLU A 28 16.42 -13.56 14.39
CA GLU A 28 15.14 -14.06 14.90
C GLU A 28 15.33 -15.02 16.08
N GLU A 29 16.18 -16.04 15.91
CA GLU A 29 16.50 -17.03 16.95
C GLU A 29 17.17 -16.38 18.17
N GLU A 30 18.18 -15.53 17.95
CA GLU A 30 18.88 -14.85 19.03
C GLU A 30 17.96 -13.91 19.81
N ALA A 31 17.06 -13.20 19.12
CA ALA A 31 16.11 -12.31 19.76
C ALA A 31 15.13 -13.11 20.64
N LEU A 32 14.63 -14.24 20.15
CA LEU A 32 13.75 -15.12 20.93
C LEU A 32 14.46 -15.68 22.18
N ASP A 33 15.68 -16.19 22.01
CA ASP A 33 16.49 -16.75 23.10
C ASP A 33 16.78 -15.72 24.18
N VAL A 34 17.18 -14.49 23.79
CA VAL A 34 17.44 -13.40 24.74
C VAL A 34 16.18 -13.00 25.47
N LEU A 35 15.04 -12.93 24.78
CA LEU A 35 13.77 -12.52 25.36
C LEU A 35 13.25 -13.55 26.38
N LEU A 36 13.38 -14.85 26.09
CA LEU A 36 13.00 -15.94 27.00
C LEU A 36 13.98 -16.12 28.17
N SER A 37 15.26 -15.89 27.94
CA SER A 37 16.31 -16.05 28.96
C SER A 37 16.48 -14.82 29.87
N ASP A 38 15.82 -13.70 29.57
CA ASP A 38 15.93 -12.47 30.37
C ASP A 38 15.32 -12.69 31.77
N PRO A 39 16.05 -12.34 32.86
CA PRO A 39 15.51 -12.42 34.23
C PRO A 39 14.23 -11.60 34.45
N GLN A 40 13.96 -10.62 33.57
CA GLN A 40 12.77 -9.79 33.54
C GLN A 40 11.97 -9.97 32.24
N ALA A 41 11.91 -11.20 31.70
CA ALA A 41 11.16 -11.53 30.48
C ALA A 41 9.72 -10.99 30.49
N LEU A 42 8.95 -11.20 31.56
CA LEU A 42 7.58 -10.71 31.65
C LEU A 42 7.48 -9.16 31.60
N PRO A 43 8.18 -8.39 32.46
CA PRO A 43 8.25 -6.93 32.32
C PRO A 43 8.76 -6.45 30.96
N LEU A 44 9.69 -7.18 30.34
CA LEU A 44 10.23 -6.83 29.02
C LEU A 44 9.17 -7.00 27.93
N VAL A 45 8.46 -8.12 27.89
CA VAL A 45 7.31 -8.38 26.99
C VAL A 45 6.23 -7.31 27.18
N HIS A 46 5.86 -7.02 28.43
CA HIS A 46 4.83 -6.03 28.75
C HIS A 46 5.23 -4.59 28.40
N SER A 47 6.53 -4.35 28.21
CA SER A 47 7.03 -3.03 27.83
C SER A 47 6.90 -2.73 26.33
N TYR A 48 6.64 -3.75 25.49
CA TYR A 48 6.41 -3.55 24.06
C TYR A 48 5.05 -2.90 23.83
N PRO A 49 4.99 -1.80 23.05
CA PRO A 49 3.74 -1.37 22.41
C PRO A 49 3.14 -2.50 21.59
N GLU A 50 1.81 -2.54 21.47
CA GLU A 50 1.13 -3.66 20.82
C GLU A 50 1.51 -3.81 19.34
N GLU A 51 1.73 -2.69 18.64
CA GLU A 51 2.20 -2.69 17.24
C GLU A 51 3.60 -3.29 17.09
N ASP A 52 4.54 -2.90 17.96
CA ASP A 52 5.91 -3.43 17.93
C ASP A 52 5.95 -4.91 18.34
N PHE A 53 5.10 -5.31 19.29
CA PHE A 53 4.94 -6.72 19.68
C PHE A 53 4.41 -7.57 18.53
N PHE A 54 3.42 -7.05 17.79
CA PHE A 54 2.85 -7.69 16.61
C PHE A 54 3.88 -7.92 15.51
N LEU A 55 4.69 -6.91 15.21
CA LEU A 55 5.76 -7.02 14.23
C LEU A 55 6.87 -7.97 14.69
N LEU A 56 7.21 -7.97 15.98
CA LEU A 56 8.19 -8.91 16.55
C LEU A 56 7.71 -10.37 16.40
N MET A 57 6.43 -10.63 16.67
CA MET A 57 5.82 -11.95 16.50
C MET A 57 5.92 -12.44 15.05
N HIS A 58 5.57 -11.58 14.08
CA HIS A 58 5.67 -11.94 12.66
C HIS A 58 7.11 -12.07 12.15
N ARG A 59 8.03 -11.29 12.73
CA ARG A 59 9.47 -11.44 12.46
C ARG A 59 9.99 -12.81 12.88
N ILE A 60 9.65 -13.26 14.08
CA ILE A 60 10.14 -14.55 14.61
C ILE A 60 9.37 -15.73 13.99
N GLY A 61 8.09 -15.55 13.70
CA GLY A 61 7.19 -16.62 13.28
C GLY A 61 6.14 -16.89 14.36
N PRO A 62 4.83 -16.83 14.04
CA PRO A 62 3.76 -16.97 15.04
C PRO A 62 3.80 -18.26 15.87
N ASP A 63 4.22 -19.37 15.28
CA ASP A 63 4.25 -20.68 15.94
C ASP A 63 5.49 -20.89 16.83
N ASP A 64 6.63 -20.30 16.49
CA ASP A 64 7.81 -20.28 17.37
C ASP A 64 7.66 -19.27 18.51
N PHE A 65 6.80 -18.27 18.33
CA PHE A 65 6.56 -17.20 19.29
C PHE A 65 5.62 -17.57 20.45
N LEU A 66 5.02 -18.77 20.44
CA LEU A 66 4.06 -19.21 21.47
C LEU A 66 4.53 -19.04 22.92
N PRO A 67 5.80 -19.33 23.29
CA PRO A 67 6.29 -19.10 24.65
C PRO A 67 6.23 -17.62 25.05
N VAL A 68 6.54 -16.71 24.13
CA VAL A 68 6.45 -15.26 24.36
C VAL A 68 4.99 -14.81 24.38
N LEU A 69 4.16 -15.33 23.49
CA LEU A 69 2.73 -15.06 23.42
C LEU A 69 2.01 -15.41 24.73
N SER A 70 2.46 -16.45 25.44
CA SER A 70 1.93 -16.86 26.74
C SER A 70 2.08 -15.77 27.82
N MET A 71 3.13 -14.95 27.71
CA MET A 71 3.48 -13.86 28.64
C MET A 71 2.87 -12.52 28.24
N ALA A 72 2.30 -12.39 27.04
CA ALA A 72 1.77 -11.14 26.52
C ALA A 72 0.68 -10.53 27.42
N THR A 73 0.46 -9.22 27.32
CA THR A 73 -0.69 -8.56 27.97
C THR A 73 -1.99 -8.85 27.22
N ASP A 74 -3.13 -8.60 27.87
CA ASP A 74 -4.43 -8.76 27.19
C ASP A 74 -4.59 -7.75 26.04
N ARG A 75 -4.05 -6.53 26.18
CA ARG A 75 -4.00 -5.54 25.09
C ARG A 75 -3.22 -6.02 23.87
N GLN A 76 -2.08 -6.68 24.10
CA GLN A 76 -1.28 -7.28 23.01
C GLN A 76 -2.07 -8.40 22.31
N TRP A 77 -2.82 -9.22 23.05
CA TRP A 77 -3.71 -10.23 22.46
C TRP A 77 -4.86 -9.60 21.64
N HIS A 78 -5.56 -8.60 22.18
CA HIS A 78 -6.59 -7.87 21.44
C HIS A 78 -6.05 -7.32 20.12
N PHE A 79 -4.87 -6.69 20.15
CA PHE A 79 -4.30 -6.13 18.93
C PHE A 79 -4.03 -7.20 17.87
N ILE A 80 -3.52 -8.36 18.26
CA ILE A 80 -3.34 -9.50 17.32
C ILE A 80 -4.70 -9.95 16.76
N VAL A 81 -5.71 -10.12 17.60
CA VAL A 81 -7.06 -10.50 17.17
C VAL A 81 -7.66 -9.47 16.22
N ASP A 82 -7.55 -8.17 16.55
CA ASP A 82 -8.07 -7.07 15.75
C ASP A 82 -7.39 -6.97 14.38
N GLN A 83 -6.11 -7.34 14.27
CA GLN A 83 -5.37 -7.33 13.00
C GLN A 83 -5.59 -8.61 12.19
N GLU A 84 -5.64 -9.78 12.81
CA GLU A 84 -5.51 -11.05 12.10
C GLU A 84 -6.81 -11.85 11.92
N CYS A 85 -7.83 -11.62 12.76
CA CYS A 85 -9.08 -12.38 12.71
C CYS A 85 -10.15 -11.73 11.81
N TRP A 86 -9.79 -10.69 11.04
CA TRP A 86 -10.72 -9.86 10.30
C TRP A 86 -10.23 -9.55 8.89
N GLU A 87 -11.13 -9.72 7.91
CA GLU A 87 -10.97 -9.17 6.58
C GLU A 87 -11.85 -7.91 6.45
N LYS A 88 -11.22 -6.74 6.52
CA LYS A 88 -11.90 -5.43 6.59
C LYS A 88 -12.85 -5.36 7.79
N ASP A 89 -14.15 -5.48 7.54
CA ASP A 89 -15.24 -5.38 8.52
C ASP A 89 -15.91 -6.73 8.78
N VAL A 90 -15.43 -7.82 8.17
CA VAL A 90 -16.00 -9.17 8.32
C VAL A 90 -15.01 -10.07 9.04
N PRO A 91 -15.43 -10.89 10.02
CA PRO A 91 -14.57 -11.89 10.63
C PRO A 91 -14.07 -12.91 9.59
N ASP A 92 -12.76 -13.14 9.57
CA ASP A 92 -12.15 -14.25 8.83
C ASP A 92 -12.11 -15.48 9.75
N TYR A 93 -13.06 -16.39 9.54
CA TYR A 93 -13.22 -17.58 10.38
C TYR A 93 -12.07 -18.60 10.25
N GLY A 94 -11.40 -18.65 9.10
CA GLY A 94 -10.26 -19.52 8.86
C GLY A 94 -9.06 -19.01 9.64
N ALA A 95 -8.70 -17.73 9.43
CA ALA A 95 -7.63 -17.06 10.15
C ALA A 95 -7.89 -17.04 11.66
N MET A 96 -9.12 -16.76 12.08
CA MET A 96 -9.51 -16.78 13.49
C MET A 96 -9.27 -18.16 14.11
N SER A 97 -9.62 -19.26 13.43
CA SER A 97 -9.39 -20.60 13.98
C SER A 97 -7.90 -20.90 14.18
N LEU A 98 -7.05 -20.47 13.25
CA LEU A 98 -5.59 -20.59 13.37
C LEU A 98 -5.07 -19.80 14.58
N TRP A 99 -5.48 -18.55 14.73
CA TRP A 99 -5.02 -17.68 15.82
C TRP A 99 -5.53 -18.11 17.18
N LEU A 100 -6.81 -18.48 17.29
CA LEU A 100 -7.37 -19.04 18.52
C LEU A 100 -6.63 -20.34 18.92
N CYS A 101 -6.30 -21.20 17.95
CA CYS A 101 -5.47 -22.39 18.21
C CYS A 101 -4.10 -22.01 18.79
N ARG A 102 -3.43 -21.00 18.24
CA ARG A 102 -2.13 -20.49 18.76
C ARG A 102 -2.26 -19.97 20.19
N PHE A 103 -3.25 -19.13 20.48
CA PHE A 103 -3.46 -18.64 21.85
C PHE A 103 -3.74 -19.78 22.84
N LEU A 104 -4.54 -20.77 22.44
CA LEU A 104 -4.87 -21.93 23.25
C LEU A 104 -3.67 -22.86 23.48
N ARG A 105 -2.80 -23.03 22.48
CA ARG A 105 -1.53 -23.75 22.64
C ARG A 105 -0.57 -23.01 23.57
N ALA A 106 -0.53 -21.68 23.49
CA ALA A 106 0.35 -20.84 24.31
C ALA A 106 -0.07 -20.79 25.78
N ALA A 107 -1.35 -20.55 26.07
CA ALA A 107 -1.84 -20.35 27.43
C ALA A 107 -3.33 -20.68 27.58
N PRO A 108 -3.74 -21.96 27.59
CA PRO A 108 -5.14 -22.37 27.39
C PRO A 108 -6.09 -21.80 28.45
N LYS A 109 -5.77 -21.97 29.74
CA LYS A 109 -6.62 -21.47 30.85
C LYS A 109 -6.70 -19.94 30.88
N ARG A 110 -5.58 -19.26 30.58
CA ARG A 110 -5.56 -17.79 30.51
C ARG A 110 -6.39 -17.31 29.32
N PHE A 111 -6.29 -17.98 28.17
CA PHE A 111 -7.02 -17.62 26.99
C PHE A 111 -8.53 -17.80 27.15
N VAL A 112 -8.98 -18.87 27.81
CA VAL A 112 -10.40 -19.01 28.18
C VAL A 112 -10.85 -17.84 29.04
N LYS A 113 -10.07 -17.48 30.07
CA LYS A 113 -10.40 -16.34 30.93
C LYS A 113 -10.50 -15.03 30.12
N PHE A 114 -9.53 -14.79 29.24
CA PHE A 114 -9.52 -13.64 28.34
C PHE A 114 -10.78 -13.56 27.47
N MET A 115 -11.16 -14.65 26.79
CA MET A 115 -12.36 -14.67 25.93
C MET A 115 -13.64 -14.42 26.71
N VAL A 116 -13.72 -14.93 27.95
CA VAL A 116 -14.92 -14.76 28.79
C VAL A 116 -15.02 -13.36 29.38
N GLU A 117 -13.90 -12.75 29.76
CA GLU A 117 -13.88 -11.46 30.46
C GLU A 117 -13.79 -10.26 29.50
N GLU A 118 -13.11 -10.41 28.35
CA GLU A 118 -12.74 -9.28 27.49
C GLU A 118 -13.36 -9.31 26.08
N ASP A 119 -13.55 -10.48 25.45
CA ASP A 119 -14.06 -10.60 24.06
C ASP A 119 -15.17 -11.69 23.93
N GLY A 120 -16.20 -11.59 24.77
CA GLY A 120 -17.31 -12.55 24.82
C GLY A 120 -18.12 -12.64 23.52
N ASP A 121 -18.39 -11.50 22.87
CA ASP A 121 -19.17 -11.49 21.61
C ASP A 121 -18.44 -12.26 20.49
N LEU A 122 -17.12 -12.06 20.35
CA LEU A 122 -16.31 -12.77 19.36
C LEU A 122 -16.21 -14.27 19.67
N MET A 123 -16.10 -14.62 20.95
CA MET A 123 -16.15 -16.02 21.42
C MET A 123 -17.46 -16.68 21.00
N ASP A 124 -18.59 -16.04 21.26
CA ASP A 124 -19.91 -16.59 20.96
C ASP A 124 -20.13 -16.74 19.46
N VAL A 125 -19.67 -15.78 18.65
CA VAL A 125 -19.70 -15.88 17.17
C VAL A 125 -18.88 -17.08 16.69
N TRP A 126 -17.66 -17.24 17.21
CA TRP A 126 -16.79 -18.35 16.82
C TRP A 126 -17.36 -19.71 17.25
N LEU A 127 -17.85 -19.84 18.48
CA LEU A 127 -18.52 -21.06 18.95
C LEU A 127 -19.78 -21.32 18.15
N PHE A 128 -20.59 -20.30 17.87
CA PHE A 128 -21.81 -20.43 17.08
C PHE A 128 -21.52 -20.99 15.69
N ARG A 129 -20.53 -20.44 15.01
CA ARG A 129 -20.19 -20.85 13.65
C ARG A 129 -19.69 -22.30 13.58
N ASN A 130 -18.98 -22.76 14.61
CA ASN A 130 -18.25 -24.03 14.56
C ASN A 130 -18.87 -25.19 15.33
N LEU A 131 -19.74 -24.93 16.31
CA LEU A 131 -20.36 -25.96 17.14
C LEU A 131 -21.87 -26.06 16.91
N GLU A 132 -22.36 -27.29 16.91
CA GLU A 132 -23.75 -27.63 17.15
C GLU A 132 -23.84 -28.16 18.58
N VAL A 133 -24.62 -27.52 19.43
CA VAL A 133 -24.84 -27.92 20.83
C VAL A 133 -26.29 -28.38 20.98
N ARG A 134 -26.49 -29.45 21.75
CA ARG A 134 -27.80 -29.96 22.16
C ARG A 134 -27.78 -30.27 23.64
N ILE A 135 -28.88 -29.93 24.31
CA ILE A 135 -29.10 -30.24 25.71
C ILE A 135 -30.00 -31.47 25.74
N ARG A 136 -29.55 -32.53 26.40
CA ARG A 136 -30.33 -33.75 26.57
C ARG A 136 -31.49 -33.52 27.54
N GLU A 137 -32.70 -33.84 27.11
CA GLU A 137 -33.88 -33.82 27.98
C GLU A 137 -33.87 -35.03 28.95
N HIS A 138 -34.58 -34.92 30.07
CA HIS A 138 -34.52 -35.92 31.14
C HIS A 138 -35.02 -37.32 30.73
N ASP A 139 -35.83 -37.41 29.67
CA ASP A 139 -36.44 -38.61 29.12
C ASP A 139 -35.84 -39.07 27.78
N GLU A 140 -34.84 -38.34 27.26
CA GLU A 140 -34.14 -38.67 26.01
C GLU A 140 -32.96 -39.63 26.29
N ASP A 141 -32.84 -40.68 25.48
CA ASP A 141 -31.73 -41.63 25.56
C ASP A 141 -30.51 -41.07 24.79
N PRO A 142 -29.29 -41.15 25.32
CA PRO A 142 -28.08 -40.73 24.59
C PRO A 142 -27.93 -41.35 23.20
N SER A 143 -28.49 -42.54 22.97
CA SER A 143 -28.48 -43.21 21.67
C SER A 143 -29.41 -42.61 20.62
N ASP A 144 -30.33 -41.71 21.02
CA ASP A 144 -31.20 -40.97 20.11
C ASP A 144 -30.45 -39.82 19.39
N PHE A 145 -29.26 -39.45 19.87
CA PHE A 145 -28.43 -38.41 19.27
C PHE A 145 -27.77 -38.92 17.97
N PRO A 146 -27.68 -38.09 16.92
CA PRO A 146 -26.98 -38.46 15.69
C PRO A 146 -25.50 -38.78 15.93
N ASP A 147 -24.89 -39.54 15.01
CA ASP A 147 -23.45 -39.84 15.07
C ASP A 147 -22.59 -38.55 15.07
N GLY A 148 -21.50 -38.60 15.84
CA GLY A 148 -20.48 -37.54 15.92
C GLY A 148 -20.64 -36.54 17.06
N PHE A 149 -21.70 -36.65 17.88
CA PHE A 149 -21.81 -35.86 19.12
C PHE A 149 -20.91 -36.41 20.23
N ALA A 150 -20.21 -35.51 20.91
CA ALA A 150 -19.40 -35.79 22.10
C ALA A 150 -19.95 -35.03 23.31
N THR A 151 -19.67 -35.51 24.51
CA THR A 151 -20.08 -34.87 25.76
C THR A 151 -18.98 -35.00 26.82
N LEU A 152 -18.95 -34.04 27.76
CA LEU A 152 -18.08 -34.08 28.95
C LEU A 152 -18.84 -34.40 30.24
N ASP A 153 -20.17 -34.26 30.26
CA ASP A 153 -20.99 -34.27 31.47
C ASP A 153 -22.29 -35.08 31.35
N ASP A 154 -22.54 -35.72 30.20
CA ASP A 154 -23.77 -36.48 29.89
C ASP A 154 -25.05 -35.62 29.82
N VAL A 155 -24.90 -34.29 29.81
CA VAL A 155 -26.01 -33.31 29.72
C VAL A 155 -25.90 -32.49 28.45
N LEU A 156 -24.72 -31.91 28.19
CA LEU A 156 -24.43 -31.14 26.99
C LEU A 156 -23.71 -32.02 25.97
N TYR A 157 -24.35 -32.19 24.82
CA TYR A 157 -23.79 -32.86 23.67
C TYR A 157 -23.42 -31.82 22.63
N PHE A 158 -22.20 -31.92 22.10
CA PHE A 158 -21.72 -31.00 21.08
C PHE A 158 -21.04 -31.74 19.94
N ARG A 159 -21.14 -31.18 18.74
CA ARG A 159 -20.49 -31.68 17.52
C ARG A 159 -19.96 -30.52 16.71
N LEU A 160 -18.87 -30.75 15.99
CA LEU A 160 -18.35 -29.79 15.03
C LEU A 160 -19.28 -29.68 13.81
N LYS A 161 -19.63 -28.46 13.43
CA LYS A 161 -20.39 -28.20 12.21
C LYS A 161 -19.53 -28.52 10.97
N PRO A 162 -20.12 -29.12 9.92
CA PRO A 162 -19.41 -29.37 8.67
C PRO A 162 -18.97 -28.04 8.04
N MET A 163 -17.73 -27.98 7.57
CA MET A 163 -17.20 -26.83 6.83
C MET A 163 -17.46 -27.04 5.33
N PRO A 164 -17.85 -26.01 4.55
CA PRO A 164 -17.97 -26.15 3.10
C PRO A 164 -16.63 -26.60 2.48
N GLU A 165 -16.67 -27.54 1.53
CA GLU A 165 -15.44 -28.11 0.97
C GLU A 165 -14.57 -27.07 0.24
N ASP A 166 -15.21 -26.07 -0.35
CA ASP A 166 -14.58 -25.01 -1.15
C ASP A 166 -13.99 -23.85 -0.30
N GLU A 167 -14.30 -23.79 1.00
CA GLU A 167 -14.02 -22.61 1.86
C GLU A 167 -12.86 -22.81 2.85
N SER A 168 -12.15 -23.93 2.84
CA SER A 168 -11.20 -24.20 3.92
C SER A 168 -9.95 -24.97 3.50
N ASN A 169 -8.79 -24.42 3.84
CA ASN A 169 -7.50 -25.10 3.77
C ASN A 169 -7.48 -26.27 4.79
N PRO A 170 -6.89 -27.45 4.47
CA PRO A 170 -6.67 -28.53 5.44
C PRO A 170 -6.09 -28.08 6.79
N GLU A 171 -5.16 -27.11 6.78
CA GLU A 171 -4.55 -26.57 7.99
C GLU A 171 -5.56 -25.84 8.89
N GLU A 172 -6.46 -25.04 8.31
CA GLU A 172 -7.51 -24.33 9.05
C GLU A 172 -8.50 -25.31 9.69
N ARG A 173 -8.81 -26.41 9.00
CA ARG A 173 -9.67 -27.47 9.53
C ARG A 173 -9.05 -28.10 10.77
N GLU A 174 -7.78 -28.50 10.68
CA GLU A 174 -7.05 -29.12 11.79
C GLU A 174 -6.94 -28.16 12.99
N ALA A 175 -6.55 -26.91 12.74
CA ALA A 175 -6.44 -25.90 13.78
C ALA A 175 -7.79 -25.61 14.46
N ARG A 176 -8.88 -25.56 13.69
CA ARG A 176 -10.24 -25.40 14.23
C ARG A 176 -10.61 -26.56 15.16
N GLU A 177 -10.41 -27.80 14.72
CA GLU A 177 -10.72 -28.99 15.51
C GLU A 177 -9.95 -29.00 16.82
N GLU A 178 -8.65 -28.72 16.76
CA GLU A 178 -7.79 -28.66 17.93
C GLU A 178 -8.18 -27.51 18.87
N ALA A 179 -8.37 -26.29 18.34
CA ALA A 179 -8.77 -25.13 19.12
C ALA A 179 -10.05 -25.41 19.90
N LEU A 180 -11.10 -25.94 19.26
CA LEU A 180 -12.37 -26.23 19.94
C LEU A 180 -12.21 -27.30 21.01
N GLN A 181 -11.41 -28.35 20.75
CA GLN A 181 -11.13 -29.38 21.75
C GLN A 181 -10.39 -28.81 22.96
N ILE A 182 -9.34 -28.01 22.76
CA ILE A 182 -8.59 -27.40 23.87
C ILE A 182 -9.47 -26.41 24.61
N PHE A 183 -10.24 -25.57 23.90
CA PHE A 183 -11.11 -24.56 24.49
C PHE A 183 -12.19 -25.17 25.38
N ILE A 184 -12.97 -26.13 24.85
CA ILE A 184 -14.07 -26.77 25.59
C ILE A 184 -13.56 -27.47 26.86
N ARG A 185 -12.47 -28.23 26.75
CA ARG A 185 -11.85 -28.89 27.90
C ARG A 185 -11.34 -27.86 28.92
N SER A 186 -10.65 -26.82 28.46
CA SER A 186 -10.12 -25.77 29.34
C SER A 186 -11.23 -24.98 30.03
N LEU A 187 -12.35 -24.75 29.36
CA LEU A 187 -13.52 -24.08 29.91
C LEU A 187 -14.19 -24.91 31.01
N ALA A 188 -14.40 -26.21 30.74
CA ALA A 188 -14.93 -27.15 31.73
C ALA A 188 -14.01 -27.29 32.95
N ASP A 189 -12.69 -27.40 32.74
CA ASP A 189 -11.68 -27.49 33.81
C ASP A 189 -11.58 -26.21 34.64
N THR A 190 -11.86 -25.05 34.04
CA THR A 190 -11.79 -23.75 34.73
C THR A 190 -13.04 -23.52 35.58
N SER A 191 -14.22 -23.76 35.02
CA SER A 191 -15.49 -23.63 35.74
C SER A 191 -16.62 -24.34 35.00
N HIS A 192 -17.05 -25.49 35.54
CA HIS A 192 -18.15 -26.25 34.97
C HIS A 192 -19.47 -25.45 34.86
N PRO A 193 -19.88 -24.63 35.84
CA PRO A 193 -21.06 -23.76 35.69
C PRO A 193 -20.93 -22.71 34.58
N LEU A 194 -19.71 -22.23 34.30
CA LEU A 194 -19.46 -21.27 33.22
C LEU A 194 -19.51 -21.99 31.86
N TYR A 195 -18.88 -23.15 31.75
CA TYR A 195 -18.99 -24.05 30.59
C TYR A 195 -20.44 -24.30 30.21
N PHE A 196 -21.25 -24.71 31.18
CA PHE A 196 -22.65 -25.03 30.94
C PHE A 196 -23.43 -23.82 30.42
N ARG A 197 -23.24 -22.67 31.07
CA ARG A 197 -23.91 -21.42 30.71
C ARG A 197 -23.58 -20.97 29.29
N ILE A 198 -22.29 -20.90 28.94
CA ILE A 198 -21.84 -20.41 27.62
C ILE A 198 -22.39 -21.28 26.50
N LEU A 199 -22.27 -22.61 26.62
CA LEU A 199 -22.76 -23.51 25.56
C LEU A 199 -24.29 -23.52 25.45
N GLN A 200 -25.01 -23.33 26.56
CA GLN A 200 -26.46 -23.17 26.55
C GLN A 200 -26.88 -21.86 25.88
N GLU A 201 -26.26 -20.74 26.25
CA GLU A 201 -26.61 -19.40 25.74
C GLU A 201 -26.30 -19.26 24.26
N MET A 202 -25.18 -19.82 23.78
CA MET A 202 -24.78 -19.82 22.37
C MET A 202 -25.88 -20.36 21.44
N SER A 203 -26.72 -21.29 21.89
CA SER A 203 -27.82 -21.86 21.07
C SER A 203 -28.92 -20.84 20.74
N TRP A 204 -28.99 -19.73 21.49
CA TRP A 204 -30.01 -18.69 21.36
C TRP A 204 -29.46 -17.36 20.83
N SER A 205 -28.15 -17.28 20.63
CA SER A 205 -27.48 -16.07 20.14
C SER A 205 -27.81 -15.77 18.68
N ILE A 206 -27.86 -14.48 18.34
CA ILE A 206 -28.04 -14.00 16.97
C ILE A 206 -26.66 -13.62 16.41
N PRO A 207 -26.08 -14.39 15.47
CA PRO A 207 -24.70 -14.19 15.03
C PRO A 207 -24.43 -12.79 14.49
N ALA A 208 -25.36 -12.25 13.69
CA ALA A 208 -25.20 -10.94 13.09
C ALA A 208 -25.13 -9.80 14.13
N GLU A 209 -25.83 -9.92 15.27
CA GLU A 209 -25.77 -8.91 16.34
C GLU A 209 -24.43 -8.98 17.07
N LEU A 210 -23.94 -10.19 17.33
CA LEU A 210 -22.65 -10.40 17.98
C LEU A 210 -21.47 -9.98 17.09
N GLU A 211 -21.53 -10.27 15.78
CA GLU A 211 -20.53 -9.83 14.80
C GLU A 211 -20.43 -8.30 14.75
N GLU A 212 -21.57 -7.59 14.73
CA GLU A 212 -21.60 -6.12 14.74
C GLU A 212 -21.06 -5.55 16.06
N ALA A 213 -21.38 -6.18 17.20
CA ALA A 213 -20.85 -5.77 18.50
C ALA A 213 -19.33 -5.95 18.59
N ALA A 214 -18.81 -7.11 18.14
CA ALA A 214 -17.38 -7.37 18.07
C ALA A 214 -16.67 -6.39 17.12
N LEU A 215 -17.28 -6.08 15.96
CA LEU A 215 -16.76 -5.09 15.01
C LEU A 215 -16.71 -3.68 15.64
N HIS A 216 -17.74 -3.30 16.39
CA HIS A 216 -17.80 -2.01 17.08
C HIS A 216 -16.63 -1.85 18.05
N TRP A 217 -16.41 -2.83 18.92
CA TRP A 217 -15.31 -2.80 19.91
C TRP A 217 -13.94 -2.81 19.25
N ARG A 218 -13.75 -3.63 18.22
CA ARG A 218 -12.55 -3.61 17.39
C ARG A 218 -12.28 -2.22 16.82
N ARG A 219 -13.29 -1.57 16.24
CA ARG A 219 -13.15 -0.21 15.69
C ARG A 219 -12.73 0.81 16.75
N VAL A 220 -13.29 0.71 17.96
CA VAL A 220 -12.91 1.59 19.08
C VAL A 220 -11.43 1.40 19.43
N ARG A 221 -11.00 0.15 19.66
CA ARG A 221 -9.60 -0.18 20.01
C ARG A 221 -8.60 0.24 18.94
N LEU A 222 -8.93 0.01 17.66
CA LEU A 222 -8.11 0.41 16.53
C LEU A 222 -8.04 1.94 16.37
N ALA A 223 -9.16 2.64 16.56
CA ALA A 223 -9.21 4.10 16.46
C ALA A 223 -8.38 4.79 17.56
N GLU A 224 -8.31 4.25 18.78
CA GLU A 224 -7.44 4.73 19.84
C GLU A 224 -5.95 4.72 19.45
N LYS A 225 -5.57 3.81 18.54
CA LYS A 225 -4.22 3.66 17.99
C LYS A 225 -4.01 4.45 16.70
N GLY A 226 -5.02 5.17 16.22
CA GLY A 226 -4.97 5.92 14.97
C GLY A 226 -5.30 5.10 13.72
N PHE A 227 -5.68 3.83 13.86
CA PHE A 227 -6.26 3.03 12.77
C PHE A 227 -7.75 3.36 12.67
N ILE A 228 -8.07 4.32 11.79
CA ILE A 228 -9.46 4.69 11.50
C ILE A 228 -9.99 3.87 10.32
N PRO A 229 -11.32 3.69 10.18
CA PRO A 229 -11.91 3.01 9.04
C PRO A 229 -11.44 3.58 7.70
N ALA A 230 -11.30 2.72 6.68
CA ALA A 230 -10.73 3.11 5.38
C ALA A 230 -11.46 4.30 4.72
N GLU A 231 -12.79 4.38 4.90
CA GLU A 231 -13.60 5.50 4.40
C GLU A 231 -13.22 6.85 5.04
N GLU A 232 -12.95 6.84 6.35
CA GLU A 232 -12.50 8.02 7.08
C GLU A 232 -11.03 8.35 6.74
N ALA A 233 -10.20 7.31 6.63
CA ALA A 233 -8.80 7.43 6.22
C ALA A 233 -8.65 8.02 4.82
N GLY A 234 -9.60 7.77 3.91
CA GLY A 234 -9.68 8.42 2.59
C GLY A 234 -9.72 9.95 2.66
N GLY A 235 -10.20 10.53 3.77
CA GLY A 235 -10.14 11.97 4.04
C GLY A 235 -8.72 12.54 4.05
N LEU A 236 -7.72 11.71 4.34
CA LEU A 236 -6.30 12.07 4.29
C LEU A 236 -5.82 12.41 2.87
N PHE A 237 -6.47 11.86 1.86
CA PHE A 237 -6.15 12.08 0.44
C PHE A 237 -7.01 13.18 -0.19
N GLN A 238 -7.95 13.74 0.57
CA GLN A 238 -8.85 14.77 0.07
C GLN A 238 -8.09 16.11 -0.08
N PRO A 239 -7.99 16.67 -1.31
CA PRO A 239 -7.26 17.90 -1.52
C PRO A 239 -7.78 19.04 -0.66
N LEU A 240 -6.86 19.86 -0.13
CA LEU A 240 -7.21 21.09 0.57
C LEU A 240 -7.86 22.10 -0.37
N LYS A 241 -8.88 22.80 0.12
CA LYS A 241 -9.43 23.97 -0.59
C LYS A 241 -8.48 25.16 -0.47
N GLU A 242 -8.58 26.09 -1.40
CA GLU A 242 -7.84 27.35 -1.34
C GLU A 242 -8.17 28.11 -0.05
N GLY A 243 -7.15 28.58 0.66
CA GLY A 243 -7.30 29.25 1.95
C GLY A 243 -7.59 28.32 3.15
N GLU A 244 -7.80 27.01 2.93
CA GLU A 244 -8.14 26.08 4.01
C GLU A 244 -6.99 25.93 4.99
N LEU A 245 -5.75 25.84 4.50
CA LEU A 245 -4.57 25.66 5.33
C LEU A 245 -4.38 26.87 6.28
N GLU A 246 -4.51 28.08 5.75
CA GLU A 246 -4.37 29.34 6.49
C GLU A 246 -5.51 29.54 7.50
N SER A 247 -6.72 29.09 7.17
CA SER A 247 -7.91 29.21 8.02
C SER A 247 -7.85 28.38 9.30
N ARG A 248 -7.05 27.30 9.32
CA ARG A 248 -6.96 26.35 10.44
C ARG A 248 -6.12 26.86 11.61
N GLY A 249 -5.38 27.96 11.42
CA GLY A 249 -4.56 28.59 12.46
C GLY A 249 -3.31 27.80 12.85
N LYS A 250 -2.56 28.32 13.83
CA LYS A 250 -1.32 27.69 14.30
C LYS A 250 -1.61 26.50 15.21
N LYS A 251 -0.87 25.42 15.00
CA LYS A 251 -0.82 24.26 15.90
C LYS A 251 -0.48 24.70 17.33
N VAL A 252 -1.16 24.09 18.30
CA VAL A 252 -0.89 24.26 19.72
C VAL A 252 -0.24 22.98 20.23
N PHE A 253 0.98 23.10 20.76
CA PHE A 253 1.68 22.01 21.43
C PHE A 253 1.21 21.89 22.87
N ALA A 254 1.10 20.67 23.36
CA ALA A 254 0.71 20.42 24.73
C ALA A 254 1.83 20.85 25.71
N LYS A 255 1.44 21.23 26.93
CA LYS A 255 2.40 21.40 28.02
C LYS A 255 2.73 20.04 28.61
N THR A 256 4.01 19.79 28.92
CA THR A 256 4.51 18.52 29.47
C THR A 256 3.69 18.10 30.67
N THR A 257 3.12 16.90 30.61
CA THR A 257 2.76 16.13 31.79
C THR A 257 3.77 15.00 31.86
N GLU A 258 4.31 14.70 33.05
CA GLU A 258 5.41 13.73 33.26
C GLU A 258 5.11 12.35 32.64
N GLU A 259 3.83 11.98 32.49
CA GLU A 259 3.40 10.72 31.87
C GLU A 259 3.63 10.62 30.35
N ARG A 260 3.84 11.72 29.61
CA ARG A 260 3.93 11.69 28.13
C ARG A 260 5.28 11.29 27.55
N VAL A 261 6.37 11.45 28.30
CA VAL A 261 7.74 11.34 27.77
C VAL A 261 8.09 9.90 27.38
N PHE A 262 7.40 8.90 27.93
CA PHE A 262 7.83 7.50 27.86
C PHE A 262 6.90 6.56 27.08
N SER A 263 5.81 7.06 26.48
CA SER A 263 4.89 6.28 25.61
C SER A 263 4.94 6.73 24.14
N ILE A 264 6.05 7.31 23.69
CA ILE A 264 6.23 7.66 22.27
C ILE A 264 6.40 6.36 21.47
N PRO A 265 5.54 6.07 20.47
CA PRO A 265 5.70 4.88 19.64
C PRO A 265 7.07 4.91 18.93
N GLU A 266 7.84 3.82 19.03
CA GLU A 266 9.17 3.73 18.41
C GLU A 266 9.09 3.91 16.88
N GLN A 267 7.97 3.50 16.29
CA GLN A 267 7.57 3.80 14.91
C GLN A 267 7.65 5.29 14.56
N GLY A 268 7.09 6.19 15.37
CA GLY A 268 7.06 7.62 15.08
C GLY A 268 8.46 8.25 15.03
N LEU A 269 9.33 7.83 15.96
CA LEU A 269 10.75 8.20 15.96
C LEU A 269 11.49 7.63 14.75
N ARG A 270 11.29 6.34 14.46
CA ARG A 270 11.91 5.64 13.34
C ARG A 270 11.56 6.33 12.02
N MET A 271 10.29 6.60 11.77
CA MET A 271 9.82 7.28 10.55
C MET A 271 10.42 8.67 10.39
N ALA A 272 10.46 9.45 11.46
CA ALA A 272 11.09 10.76 11.45
C ALA A 272 12.60 10.70 11.15
N SER A 273 13.28 9.60 11.50
CA SER A 273 14.70 9.40 11.22
C SER A 273 15.01 8.90 9.80
N MET A 274 14.00 8.51 9.01
CA MET A 274 14.18 8.03 7.62
C MET A 274 14.49 9.16 6.62
N ASP A 275 14.35 10.42 7.02
CA ASP A 275 14.58 11.59 6.17
C ASP A 275 15.63 12.50 6.81
N SER A 276 16.73 12.74 6.09
CA SER A 276 17.85 13.56 6.56
C SER A 276 17.47 15.04 6.74
N VAL A 277 16.67 15.61 5.84
CA VAL A 277 16.26 17.03 5.90
C VAL A 277 15.24 17.22 7.01
N PHE A 278 14.30 16.28 7.16
CA PHE A 278 13.32 16.30 8.24
C PHE A 278 14.00 16.14 9.60
N SER A 279 14.91 15.16 9.73
CA SER A 279 15.68 14.96 10.96
C SER A 279 16.56 16.16 11.31
N GLU A 280 17.19 16.82 10.33
CA GLU A 280 17.89 18.10 10.54
C GLU A 280 16.94 19.21 11.02
N ALA A 281 15.73 19.30 10.46
CA ALA A 281 14.69 20.21 10.94
C ALA A 281 14.27 19.89 12.39
N LEU A 282 14.16 18.62 12.76
CA LEU A 282 13.87 18.20 14.13
C LEU A 282 15.00 18.58 15.10
N VAL A 283 16.26 18.52 14.68
CA VAL A 283 17.39 19.03 15.49
C VAL A 283 17.26 20.53 15.74
N VAL A 284 16.81 21.31 14.76
CA VAL A 284 16.58 22.77 14.92
C VAL A 284 15.37 23.06 15.84
N LEU A 285 14.42 22.14 15.92
CA LEU A 285 13.22 22.27 16.74
C LEU A 285 13.48 22.17 18.25
N ASP A 286 14.68 21.73 18.67
CA ASP A 286 15.17 21.35 20.02
C ASP A 286 14.38 21.90 21.21
N THR A 287 13.18 21.37 21.38
CA THR A 287 12.34 21.53 22.55
C THR A 287 11.68 20.17 22.76
N GLU A 288 12.06 19.43 23.80
CA GLU A 288 11.65 18.03 24.01
C GLU A 288 10.14 17.80 23.84
N ASN A 289 9.31 18.76 24.28
CA ASN A 289 7.85 18.71 24.17
C ASN A 289 7.33 18.75 22.73
N VAL A 290 7.96 19.55 21.88
CA VAL A 290 7.55 19.72 20.48
C VAL A 290 7.88 18.44 19.70
N LEU A 291 9.00 17.81 20.01
CA LEU A 291 9.42 16.55 19.39
C LEU A 291 8.50 15.39 19.76
N ALA A 292 8.13 15.25 21.04
CA ALA A 292 7.21 14.21 21.48
C ALA A 292 5.83 14.30 20.80
N ASP A 293 5.25 15.50 20.75
CA ASP A 293 3.97 15.73 20.06
C ASP A 293 4.07 15.46 18.54
N LEU A 294 5.22 15.77 17.92
CA LEU A 294 5.45 15.48 16.50
C LEU A 294 5.58 13.97 16.22
N TYR A 295 6.29 13.22 17.07
CA TYR A 295 6.40 11.77 16.91
C TYR A 295 5.05 11.08 17.09
N LEU A 296 4.21 11.55 18.01
CA LEU A 296 2.85 11.05 18.17
C LEU A 296 1.98 11.38 16.93
N GLU A 297 2.08 12.60 16.41
CA GLU A 297 1.40 12.95 15.15
C GLU A 297 1.88 12.10 13.98
N MET A 298 3.18 11.76 13.93
CA MET A 298 3.75 10.93 12.89
C MET A 298 3.23 9.50 12.96
N ALA A 299 3.25 8.89 14.14
CA ALA A 299 2.69 7.55 14.36
C ALA A 299 1.21 7.51 14.00
N ALA A 300 0.42 8.48 14.49
CA ALA A 300 -1.00 8.58 14.16
C ALA A 300 -1.26 8.78 12.67
N LEU A 301 -0.47 9.60 11.98
CA LEU A 301 -0.58 9.81 10.53
C LEU A 301 -0.24 8.53 9.76
N CYS A 302 0.80 7.81 10.17
CA CYS A 302 1.16 6.53 9.58
C CYS A 302 0.06 5.50 9.74
N ASN A 303 -0.49 5.33 10.94
CA ASN A 303 -1.54 4.35 11.20
C ASN A 303 -2.82 4.66 10.39
N ARG A 304 -3.15 5.94 10.19
CA ARG A 304 -4.23 6.34 9.26
C ARG A 304 -3.90 6.02 7.80
N PHE A 305 -2.67 6.29 7.38
CA PHE A 305 -2.22 5.96 6.04
C PHE A 305 -2.28 4.45 5.78
N ILE A 306 -1.83 3.63 6.72
CA ILE A 306 -1.94 2.17 6.68
C ILE A 306 -3.41 1.74 6.60
N GLY A 307 -4.25 2.30 7.47
CA GLY A 307 -5.70 2.07 7.48
C GLY A 307 -6.39 2.41 6.16
N SER A 308 -5.88 3.40 5.41
CA SER A 308 -6.41 3.75 4.08
C SER A 308 -6.15 2.68 3.01
N GLY A 309 -5.05 1.93 3.14
CA GLY A 309 -4.70 0.85 2.22
C GLY A 309 -5.44 -0.46 2.50
N GLY A 310 -6.10 -0.57 3.65
CA GLY A 310 -6.84 -1.78 4.06
C GLY A 310 -5.98 -3.03 4.23
N LYS A 311 -4.64 -2.91 4.18
CA LYS A 311 -3.70 -4.02 4.32
C LYS A 311 -3.09 -4.00 5.73
N VAL A 312 -3.13 -5.16 6.38
CA VAL A 312 -2.40 -5.41 7.63
C VAL A 312 -0.91 -5.54 7.31
N LEU A 313 -0.08 -4.70 7.94
CA LEU A 313 1.37 -4.77 7.76
C LEU A 313 1.95 -5.75 8.76
N ARG A 314 2.57 -6.82 8.26
CA ARG A 314 3.14 -7.90 9.10
C ARG A 314 4.64 -7.81 9.20
N SER A 315 5.29 -7.02 8.34
CA SER A 315 6.74 -6.90 8.33
C SER A 315 7.21 -5.46 8.55
N ARG A 316 8.45 -5.34 8.98
CA ARG A 316 9.08 -4.04 9.21
C ARG A 316 9.38 -3.32 7.90
N GLU A 317 9.70 -4.06 6.85
CA GLU A 317 9.92 -3.53 5.51
C GLU A 317 8.64 -2.91 4.95
N GLU A 318 7.50 -3.54 5.18
CA GLU A 318 6.19 -3.00 4.81
C GLU A 318 5.88 -1.70 5.57
N LEU A 319 6.19 -1.66 6.87
CA LEU A 319 6.05 -0.46 7.70
C LEU A 319 6.97 0.67 7.22
N ASP A 320 8.21 0.35 6.89
CA ASP A 320 9.18 1.32 6.36
C ASP A 320 8.74 1.87 5.01
N ALA A 321 8.23 1.01 4.12
CA ALA A 321 7.68 1.44 2.84
C ALA A 321 6.49 2.41 3.02
N ALA A 322 5.58 2.11 3.95
CA ALA A 322 4.48 3.01 4.30
C ALA A 322 5.01 4.33 4.89
N GLY A 323 6.01 4.27 5.77
CA GLY A 323 6.62 5.45 6.37
C GLY A 323 7.33 6.34 5.35
N LEU A 324 8.08 5.75 4.42
CA LEU A 324 8.71 6.46 3.31
C LEU A 324 7.66 7.15 2.43
N ALA A 325 6.53 6.50 2.16
CA ALA A 325 5.44 7.10 1.40
C ALA A 325 4.82 8.31 2.13
N VAL A 326 4.55 8.18 3.43
CA VAL A 326 4.06 9.29 4.26
C VAL A 326 5.02 10.47 4.25
N MET A 327 6.31 10.20 4.43
CA MET A 327 7.35 11.23 4.42
C MET A 327 7.49 11.89 3.05
N GLY A 328 7.36 11.13 1.97
CA GLY A 328 7.33 11.67 0.61
C GLY A 328 6.21 12.69 0.39
N TYR A 329 4.98 12.37 0.82
CA TYR A 329 3.87 13.33 0.77
C TYR A 329 4.09 14.55 1.67
N ILE A 330 4.71 14.38 2.84
CA ILE A 330 5.06 15.50 3.72
C ILE A 330 6.09 16.41 3.02
N ARG A 331 7.12 15.87 2.37
CA ARG A 331 8.13 16.66 1.63
C ARG A 331 7.49 17.46 0.50
N VAL A 332 6.66 16.83 -0.33
CA VAL A 332 5.89 17.51 -1.39
C VAL A 332 5.01 18.61 -0.78
N GLY A 333 4.35 18.31 0.35
CA GLY A 333 3.52 19.27 1.08
C GLY A 333 4.30 20.49 1.56
N ILE A 334 5.46 20.29 2.21
CA ILE A 334 6.33 21.39 2.67
C ILE A 334 6.79 22.23 1.48
N ALA A 335 7.30 21.61 0.42
CA ALA A 335 7.75 22.30 -0.79
C ALA A 335 6.66 23.20 -1.39
N ARG A 336 5.42 22.71 -1.43
CA ARG A 336 4.27 23.47 -1.91
C ARG A 336 3.86 24.61 -0.98
N ILE A 337 3.93 24.40 0.33
CA ILE A 337 3.57 25.43 1.32
C ILE A 337 4.60 26.57 1.31
N THR A 338 5.88 26.26 1.15
CA THR A 338 6.96 27.25 1.11
C THR A 338 7.11 27.88 -0.27
N GLY A 339 6.69 27.20 -1.34
CA GLY A 339 6.98 27.56 -2.72
C GLY A 339 8.43 27.29 -3.12
N GLU A 340 9.18 26.54 -2.32
CA GLU A 340 10.58 26.18 -2.55
C GLU A 340 10.66 24.72 -3.00
N ARG A 341 11.37 24.45 -4.10
CA ARG A 341 11.54 23.07 -4.60
C ARG A 341 12.31 22.19 -3.62
N GLU A 342 13.31 22.77 -2.96
CA GLU A 342 14.11 22.14 -1.90
C GLU A 342 14.12 23.06 -0.69
N PRO A 343 13.18 22.88 0.25
CA PRO A 343 13.04 23.74 1.40
C PRO A 343 14.24 23.63 2.35
N SER A 344 14.71 24.77 2.87
CA SER A 344 15.75 24.77 3.91
C SER A 344 15.24 24.14 5.22
N PRO A 345 16.12 23.56 6.08
CA PRO A 345 15.73 23.03 7.39
C PRO A 345 14.96 24.04 8.26
N GLN A 346 15.27 25.35 8.13
CA GLN A 346 14.57 26.43 8.83
C GLN A 346 13.15 26.63 8.31
N ALA A 347 12.94 26.54 6.98
CA ALA A 347 11.63 26.61 6.37
C ALA A 347 10.77 25.40 6.78
N CYS A 348 11.33 24.19 6.73
CA CYS A 348 10.69 22.96 7.23
C CYS A 348 10.26 23.13 8.70
N THR A 349 11.16 23.60 9.55
CA THR A 349 10.89 23.87 10.97
C THR A 349 9.72 24.84 11.16
N ALA A 350 9.64 25.91 10.36
CA ALA A 350 8.57 26.88 10.45
C ALA A 350 7.21 26.28 10.08
N VAL A 351 7.16 25.44 9.03
CA VAL A 351 5.93 24.72 8.63
C VAL A 351 5.49 23.74 9.72
N LEU A 352 6.41 22.93 10.26
CA LEU A 352 6.12 21.93 11.30
C LEU A 352 5.65 22.55 12.64
N ARG A 353 6.07 23.77 12.96
CA ARG A 353 5.55 24.53 14.10
C ARG A 353 4.16 25.12 13.86
N THR A 354 3.81 25.34 12.59
CA THR A 354 2.62 26.08 12.21
C THR A 354 1.45 25.14 11.94
N TYR A 355 1.67 24.06 11.21
CA TYR A 355 0.60 23.16 10.75
C TYR A 355 0.78 21.75 11.32
N ARG A 356 -0.35 21.05 11.51
CA ARG A 356 -0.32 19.62 11.87
C ARG A 356 0.12 18.77 10.68
N LEU A 357 0.74 17.63 10.95
CA LEU A 357 1.27 16.75 9.90
C LEU A 357 0.20 16.27 8.92
N ASP A 358 -1.04 16.05 9.35
CA ASP A 358 -2.15 15.63 8.48
C ASP A 358 -2.50 16.69 7.42
N PHE A 359 -2.39 17.99 7.75
CA PHE A 359 -2.61 19.05 6.76
C PHE A 359 -1.44 19.21 5.80
N ILE A 360 -0.21 19.08 6.29
CA ILE A 360 0.99 19.10 5.44
C ILE A 360 0.95 17.94 4.46
N PHE A 361 0.61 16.74 4.95
CA PHE A 361 0.38 15.57 4.11
C PHE A 361 -0.68 15.85 3.04
N ARG A 362 -1.85 16.37 3.41
CA ARG A 362 -2.94 16.69 2.45
C ARG A 362 -2.52 17.71 1.40
N ALA A 363 -1.66 18.67 1.75
CA ALA A 363 -1.09 19.64 0.80
C ALA A 363 -0.22 18.97 -0.26
N GLY A 364 0.48 17.89 0.08
CA GLY A 364 1.29 17.09 -0.84
C GLY A 364 0.50 16.02 -1.60
N ALA A 365 -0.34 15.26 -0.90
CA ALA A 365 -1.12 14.15 -1.48
C ALA A 365 -2.26 14.63 -2.40
N GLY A 366 -2.92 15.75 -2.07
CA GLY A 366 -4.03 16.29 -2.86
C GLY A 366 -3.68 16.51 -4.35
N PRO A 367 -2.56 17.18 -4.69
CA PRO A 367 -2.07 17.29 -6.06
C PRO A 367 -1.87 15.95 -6.78
N VAL A 368 -1.25 14.95 -6.12
CA VAL A 368 -1.05 13.61 -6.69
C VAL A 368 -2.40 12.94 -6.98
N MET A 369 -3.35 13.09 -6.06
CA MET A 369 -4.70 12.55 -6.23
C MET A 369 -5.49 13.24 -7.36
N ARG A 370 -5.31 14.55 -7.55
CA ARG A 370 -5.90 15.25 -8.71
C ARG A 370 -5.37 14.69 -10.03
N LEU A 371 -4.07 14.40 -10.10
CA LEU A 371 -3.47 13.80 -11.29
C LEU A 371 -3.97 12.36 -11.49
N LYS A 372 -4.06 11.56 -10.42
CA LYS A 372 -4.69 10.23 -10.44
C LYS A 372 -6.11 10.27 -11.00
N TRP A 373 -6.95 11.19 -10.54
CA TRP A 373 -8.33 11.32 -11.02
C TRP A 373 -8.38 11.79 -12.48
N LYS A 374 -7.52 12.73 -12.87
CA LYS A 374 -7.36 13.17 -14.27
C LYS A 374 -7.03 11.99 -15.19
N VAL A 375 -6.05 11.17 -14.81
CA VAL A 375 -5.67 9.94 -15.54
C VAL A 375 -6.82 8.94 -15.54
N GLY A 376 -7.45 8.67 -14.40
CA GLY A 376 -8.54 7.70 -14.29
C GLY A 376 -9.76 8.07 -15.13
N ASP A 377 -10.14 9.35 -15.17
CA ASP A 377 -11.26 9.84 -15.98
C ASP A 377 -10.94 9.88 -17.48
N TRP A 378 -9.69 10.21 -17.85
CA TRP A 378 -9.22 10.03 -19.21
C TRP A 378 -9.23 8.56 -19.63
N TYR A 379 -8.70 7.65 -18.80
CA TYR A 379 -8.57 6.22 -19.10
C TYR A 379 -9.91 5.52 -19.38
N LYS A 380 -11.03 6.03 -18.84
CA LYS A 380 -12.38 5.52 -19.15
C LYS A 380 -12.85 5.85 -20.57
N LYS A 381 -12.37 6.95 -21.15
CA LYS A 381 -12.82 7.49 -22.45
C LYS A 381 -11.73 7.52 -23.54
N ALA A 382 -10.49 7.19 -23.17
CA ALA A 382 -9.32 7.25 -24.02
C ALA A 382 -9.52 6.51 -25.35
N TRP A 383 -8.98 7.06 -26.43
CA TRP A 383 -9.07 6.46 -27.76
C TRP A 383 -8.37 5.11 -27.79
N PHE A 384 -7.14 4.99 -27.31
CA PHE A 384 -6.36 3.75 -27.41
C PHE A 384 -7.11 2.55 -26.79
N ARG A 385 -7.78 2.78 -25.65
CA ARG A 385 -8.56 1.76 -24.95
C ARG A 385 -9.81 1.36 -25.74
N ARG A 386 -10.53 2.32 -26.33
CA ARG A 386 -11.68 2.05 -27.21
C ARG A 386 -11.26 1.30 -28.48
N SER A 387 -10.03 1.50 -28.93
CA SER A 387 -9.41 0.80 -30.05
C SER A 387 -8.85 -0.59 -29.67
N GLY A 388 -9.10 -1.08 -28.45
CA GLY A 388 -8.67 -2.41 -27.99
C GLY A 388 -7.18 -2.52 -27.62
N LEU A 389 -6.46 -1.39 -27.50
CA LEU A 389 -5.03 -1.37 -27.20
C LEU A 389 -4.76 -1.48 -25.69
N ALA A 390 -3.71 -2.22 -25.34
CA ALA A 390 -3.24 -2.33 -23.96
C ALA A 390 -2.40 -1.11 -23.53
N LEU A 391 -2.15 -0.96 -22.23
CA LEU A 391 -1.30 0.13 -21.69
C LEU A 391 0.12 0.13 -22.29
N SER A 392 0.64 -1.04 -22.70
CA SER A 392 1.94 -1.17 -23.37
C SER A 392 2.04 -0.41 -24.69
N PHE A 393 0.91 0.04 -25.26
CA PHE A 393 0.90 0.94 -26.42
C PHE A 393 1.64 2.25 -26.13
N TRP A 394 1.59 2.74 -24.89
CA TRP A 394 2.27 3.96 -24.47
C TRP A 394 3.75 3.76 -24.17
N ASP A 395 4.38 2.72 -24.73
CA ASP A 395 5.75 2.29 -24.41
C ASP A 395 5.97 1.93 -22.92
N GLU A 396 7.21 1.59 -22.55
CA GLU A 396 7.55 1.18 -21.18
C GLU A 396 7.43 2.33 -20.18
N GLU A 397 7.88 3.53 -20.55
CA GLU A 397 7.84 4.73 -19.69
C GLU A 397 6.40 5.17 -19.48
N GLY A 398 5.60 5.27 -20.56
CA GLY A 398 4.20 5.66 -20.46
C GLY A 398 3.33 4.60 -19.79
N MET A 399 3.58 3.30 -20.04
CA MET A 399 2.90 2.22 -19.32
C MET A 399 3.21 2.28 -17.82
N GLY A 400 4.47 2.47 -17.45
CA GLY A 400 4.89 2.61 -16.06
C GLY A 400 4.23 3.81 -15.40
N LEU A 401 4.30 4.99 -16.02
CA LEU A 401 3.69 6.21 -15.51
C LEU A 401 2.18 6.07 -15.28
N LEU A 402 1.43 5.67 -16.32
CA LEU A 402 -0.01 5.51 -16.24
C LEU A 402 -0.41 4.39 -15.27
N GLY A 403 0.32 3.27 -15.30
CA GLY A 403 0.11 2.14 -14.40
C GLY A 403 0.19 2.58 -12.94
N GLY A 404 1.18 3.41 -12.60
CA GLY A 404 1.38 3.95 -11.26
C GLY A 404 0.20 4.76 -10.74
N PHE A 405 -0.42 5.59 -11.59
CA PHE A 405 -1.62 6.36 -11.21
C PHE A 405 -2.91 5.53 -11.20
N LEU A 406 -2.95 4.40 -11.90
CA LEU A 406 -4.11 3.50 -11.94
C LEU A 406 -4.18 2.55 -10.72
N LEU A 407 -3.10 2.37 -9.97
CA LEU A 407 -3.09 1.66 -8.67
C LEU A 407 -3.96 2.36 -7.64
N ASP A 408 -4.60 1.63 -6.70
CA ASP A 408 -5.43 2.23 -5.64
C ASP A 408 -4.73 3.40 -4.93
N MET A 409 -3.47 3.18 -4.58
CA MET A 409 -2.54 4.20 -4.10
C MET A 409 -1.57 4.61 -5.22
N PRO A 410 -1.55 5.88 -5.64
CA PRO A 410 -0.70 6.29 -6.75
C PRO A 410 0.78 6.20 -6.35
N LEU A 411 1.56 5.50 -7.19
CA LEU A 411 3.00 5.36 -7.07
C LEU A 411 3.69 5.94 -8.30
N ARG A 412 4.92 6.40 -8.13
CA ARG A 412 5.78 6.89 -9.20
C ARG A 412 6.50 5.72 -9.85
N PHE A 413 6.58 5.73 -11.17
CA PHE A 413 7.40 4.79 -11.91
C PHE A 413 8.88 5.22 -11.86
N ASP A 414 9.76 4.25 -11.62
CA ASP A 414 11.21 4.44 -11.61
C ASP A 414 11.90 3.22 -12.24
N ALA A 415 12.36 3.39 -13.48
CA ALA A 415 13.04 2.34 -14.22
C ALA A 415 14.40 1.94 -13.61
N ALA A 416 15.01 2.83 -12.81
CA ALA A 416 16.29 2.59 -12.15
C ALA A 416 16.15 2.04 -10.71
N ALA A 417 14.93 1.86 -10.23
CA ALA A 417 14.69 1.33 -8.90
C ALA A 417 15.32 -0.07 -8.72
N SER A 418 16.10 -0.20 -7.66
CA SER A 418 16.78 -1.44 -7.28
C SER A 418 15.86 -2.26 -6.37
N GLY A 419 15.86 -3.60 -6.50
CA GLY A 419 15.07 -4.49 -5.64
C GLY A 419 13.79 -5.05 -6.26
N GLY A 420 13.64 -5.02 -7.58
CA GLY A 420 12.57 -5.72 -8.29
C GLY A 420 11.20 -5.05 -8.25
N THR A 421 11.11 -3.82 -7.75
CA THR A 421 9.89 -3.00 -7.79
C THR A 421 10.15 -1.72 -8.60
N TYR A 422 9.41 -1.55 -9.69
CA TYR A 422 9.49 -0.35 -10.53
C TYR A 422 8.61 0.80 -10.03
N TYR A 423 7.87 0.58 -8.94
CA TYR A 423 6.94 1.54 -8.36
C TYR A 423 7.43 1.95 -6.99
N VAL A 424 7.67 3.25 -6.84
CA VAL A 424 8.18 3.85 -5.61
C VAL A 424 7.28 5.02 -5.19
N PRO A 425 7.27 5.41 -3.90
CA PRO A 425 6.51 6.57 -3.48
C PRO A 425 7.01 7.87 -4.14
N PHE A 426 6.13 8.87 -4.21
CA PHE A 426 6.52 10.23 -4.61
C PHE A 426 7.43 10.84 -3.55
N ASP A 427 8.53 11.46 -3.98
CA ASP A 427 9.58 11.94 -3.07
C ASP A 427 9.74 13.46 -3.09
N SER A 428 9.52 14.08 -4.26
CA SER A 428 9.66 15.53 -4.44
C SER A 428 8.53 16.14 -5.27
N ASP A 429 8.30 17.45 -5.10
CA ASP A 429 7.36 18.19 -5.96
C ASP A 429 7.84 18.21 -7.43
N GLY A 430 9.17 18.16 -7.64
CA GLY A 430 9.74 18.04 -8.98
C GLY A 430 9.35 16.76 -9.71
N ASP A 431 9.19 15.65 -8.98
CA ASP A 431 8.71 14.39 -9.56
C ASP A 431 7.26 14.50 -10.00
N LEU A 432 6.43 15.16 -9.18
CA LEU A 432 5.02 15.38 -9.51
C LEU A 432 4.87 16.30 -10.73
N VAL A 433 5.63 17.39 -10.81
CA VAL A 433 5.60 18.30 -11.97
C VAL A 433 6.03 17.58 -13.25
N ARG A 434 7.05 16.72 -13.17
CA ARG A 434 7.47 15.89 -14.30
C ARG A 434 6.36 14.93 -14.72
N ALA A 435 5.78 14.21 -13.77
CA ALA A 435 4.68 13.27 -14.03
C ALA A 435 3.44 13.96 -14.61
N GLU A 436 3.12 15.18 -14.17
CA GLU A 436 2.02 15.97 -14.73
C GLU A 436 2.28 16.34 -16.19
N GLY A 437 3.50 16.77 -16.53
CA GLY A 437 3.90 17.04 -17.91
C GLY A 437 3.81 15.81 -18.81
N GLU A 438 4.36 14.68 -18.37
CA GLU A 438 4.33 13.42 -19.13
C GLU A 438 2.90 12.85 -19.30
N VAL A 439 2.03 13.02 -18.30
CA VAL A 439 0.61 12.67 -18.43
C VAL A 439 -0.07 13.57 -19.46
N ASP A 440 0.17 14.88 -19.42
CA ASP A 440 -0.46 15.84 -20.34
C ASP A 440 -0.05 15.60 -21.79
N ASP A 441 1.22 15.24 -21.98
CA ASP A 441 1.81 14.77 -23.22
C ASP A 441 1.09 13.55 -23.79
N ILE A 442 0.85 12.51 -22.97
CA ILE A 442 0.12 11.30 -23.37
C ILE A 442 -1.34 11.62 -23.70
N LEU A 443 -2.02 12.42 -22.86
CA LEU A 443 -3.41 12.83 -23.08
C LEU A 443 -3.56 13.59 -24.41
N ALA A 444 -2.64 14.50 -24.69
CA ALA A 444 -2.63 15.26 -25.94
C ALA A 444 -2.40 14.37 -27.16
N LEU A 445 -1.52 13.36 -27.06
CA LEU A 445 -1.31 12.40 -28.13
C LEU A 445 -2.50 11.47 -28.36
N ASP A 446 -3.19 11.03 -27.30
CA ASP A 446 -4.40 10.21 -27.43
C ASP A 446 -5.52 10.97 -28.15
N ASP A 447 -5.67 12.27 -27.86
CA ASP A 447 -6.57 13.17 -28.58
C ASP A 447 -6.18 13.29 -30.07
N VAL A 448 -4.87 13.39 -30.38
CA VAL A 448 -4.38 13.40 -31.76
C VAL A 448 -4.74 12.09 -32.48
N PHE A 449 -4.52 10.93 -31.85
CA PHE A 449 -4.89 9.64 -32.44
C PHE A 449 -6.40 9.52 -32.67
N ALA A 450 -7.21 10.07 -31.76
CA ALA A 450 -8.67 10.12 -31.93
C ALA A 450 -9.09 10.90 -33.19
N LEU A 451 -8.33 11.93 -33.57
CA LEU A 451 -8.60 12.77 -34.75
C LEU A 451 -8.09 12.17 -36.06
N LEU A 452 -7.14 11.23 -36.02
CA LEU A 452 -6.60 10.60 -37.24
C LEU A 452 -7.63 9.72 -37.97
N GLY A 453 -8.75 9.37 -37.31
CA GLY A 453 -9.84 8.62 -37.95
C GLY A 453 -9.43 7.21 -38.40
N LEU A 454 -8.55 6.56 -37.64
CA LEU A 454 -8.03 5.24 -37.94
C LEU A 454 -9.15 4.17 -37.92
N GLU A 455 -9.10 3.24 -38.87
CA GLU A 455 -9.91 2.01 -38.88
C GLU A 455 -9.43 1.03 -37.78
N GLU A 456 -9.99 -0.19 -37.72
CA GLU A 456 -9.58 -1.20 -36.75
C GLU A 456 -8.05 -1.43 -36.75
N VAL A 457 -7.44 -1.21 -35.58
CA VAL A 457 -6.00 -1.41 -35.32
C VAL A 457 -5.71 -2.85 -34.89
N ASP A 458 -6.69 -3.75 -35.03
CA ASP A 458 -6.65 -5.12 -34.52
C ASP A 458 -5.67 -6.01 -35.32
N GLY A 459 -4.94 -6.89 -34.62
CA GLY A 459 -4.06 -7.90 -35.23
C GLY A 459 -2.55 -7.62 -35.27
N MET A 460 -2.04 -6.50 -34.74
CA MET A 460 -0.58 -6.20 -34.70
C MET A 460 0.16 -6.76 -33.46
N GLY A 461 -0.58 -7.29 -32.46
CA GLY A 461 -0.01 -7.91 -31.26
C GLY A 461 0.67 -6.95 -30.27
N ARG A 462 1.42 -7.49 -29.31
CA ARG A 462 2.08 -6.75 -28.20
C ARG A 462 3.26 -5.84 -28.62
N LEU A 463 3.57 -5.75 -29.92
CA LEU A 463 4.71 -4.98 -30.44
C LEU A 463 4.32 -3.56 -30.91
N LEU A 464 3.03 -3.23 -30.90
CA LEU A 464 2.55 -1.92 -31.33
C LEU A 464 2.74 -0.88 -30.22
N THR A 465 3.39 0.23 -30.56
CA THR A 465 3.57 1.40 -29.69
C THR A 465 3.09 2.66 -30.40
N TRP A 466 2.80 3.72 -29.63
CA TRP A 466 2.41 5.00 -30.20
C TRP A 466 3.49 5.57 -31.14
N LYS A 467 4.77 5.37 -30.80
CA LYS A 467 5.94 5.80 -31.59
C LYS A 467 5.94 5.13 -32.96
N ASN A 468 5.85 3.80 -32.98
CA ASN A 468 5.95 3.05 -34.24
C ASN A 468 4.68 3.18 -35.09
N MET A 469 3.52 3.32 -34.47
CA MET A 469 2.26 3.56 -35.18
C MET A 469 2.30 4.92 -35.90
N LEU A 470 2.63 5.99 -35.17
CA LEU A 470 2.60 7.35 -35.71
C LEU A 470 3.60 7.53 -36.86
N LEU A 471 4.83 7.04 -36.70
CA LEU A 471 5.85 7.12 -37.74
C LEU A 471 5.53 6.23 -38.95
N THR A 472 4.94 5.05 -38.75
CA THR A 472 4.52 4.18 -39.86
C THR A 472 3.42 4.83 -40.68
N LEU A 473 2.41 5.44 -40.04
CA LEU A 473 1.33 6.15 -40.74
C LEU A 473 1.85 7.32 -41.58
N TRP A 474 2.81 8.09 -41.06
CA TRP A 474 3.45 9.17 -41.80
C TRP A 474 4.20 8.65 -43.03
N VAL A 475 4.94 7.55 -42.88
CA VAL A 475 5.66 6.93 -44.00
C VAL A 475 4.69 6.41 -45.07
N GLN A 476 3.60 5.75 -44.68
CA GLN A 476 2.60 5.26 -45.62
C GLN A 476 2.03 6.40 -46.47
N ASP A 477 1.73 7.53 -45.85
CA ASP A 477 1.25 8.73 -46.54
C ASP A 477 2.25 9.22 -47.59
N ARG A 478 3.53 9.34 -47.21
CA ARG A 478 4.61 9.81 -48.11
C ARG A 478 4.97 8.82 -49.21
N LEU A 479 4.69 7.54 -49.03
CA LEU A 479 4.85 6.51 -50.07
C LEU A 479 3.61 6.37 -50.99
N GLY A 480 2.58 7.21 -50.81
CA GLY A 480 1.35 7.15 -51.60
C GLY A 480 0.43 5.98 -51.22
N GLU A 481 0.66 5.35 -50.06
CA GLU A 481 -0.17 4.30 -49.45
C GLU A 481 -1.09 4.87 -48.36
N GLY A 482 -1.26 6.21 -48.33
CA GLY A 482 -2.07 6.91 -47.34
C GLY A 482 -3.49 6.38 -47.29
N SER A 483 -3.78 5.57 -46.28
CA SER A 483 -5.10 5.06 -45.94
C SER A 483 -5.35 5.28 -44.46
N ASN A 484 -6.59 5.11 -44.00
CA ASN A 484 -6.91 5.15 -42.57
C ASN A 484 -6.56 3.82 -41.87
N ARG A 485 -5.87 2.91 -42.56
CA ARG A 485 -5.50 1.60 -42.05
C ARG A 485 -3.99 1.51 -41.85
N LEU A 486 -3.61 1.11 -40.64
CA LEU A 486 -2.22 0.81 -40.31
C LEU A 486 -1.79 -0.49 -41.00
N VAL A 487 -0.78 -0.43 -41.88
CA VAL A 487 -0.22 -1.60 -42.57
C VAL A 487 1.30 -1.55 -42.48
N PRO A 488 1.99 -2.65 -42.15
CA PRO A 488 3.45 -2.68 -42.16
C PRO A 488 4.00 -2.36 -43.55
N VAL A 489 4.98 -1.46 -43.61
CA VAL A 489 5.57 -0.98 -44.87
C VAL A 489 6.54 -2.01 -45.42
N HIS A 490 6.51 -2.25 -46.73
CA HIS A 490 7.48 -3.12 -47.38
C HIS A 490 8.89 -2.52 -47.33
N GLU A 491 9.88 -3.32 -46.94
CA GLU A 491 11.28 -2.88 -46.86
C GLU A 491 11.79 -2.22 -48.15
N GLU A 492 11.41 -2.72 -49.33
CA GLU A 492 11.83 -2.15 -50.62
C GLU A 492 11.34 -0.72 -50.83
N ARG A 493 10.11 -0.41 -50.39
CA ARG A 493 9.55 0.95 -50.49
C ARG A 493 10.06 1.85 -49.37
N PHE A 494 10.31 1.28 -48.19
CA PHE A 494 10.91 2.01 -47.09
C PHE A 494 12.31 2.53 -47.43
N ARG A 495 13.08 1.82 -48.28
CA ARG A 495 14.43 2.23 -48.73
C ARG A 495 14.48 3.65 -49.26
N SER A 496 13.56 4.02 -50.14
CA SER A 496 13.54 5.37 -50.73
C SER A 496 13.29 6.43 -49.66
N PHE A 497 12.36 6.16 -48.74
CA PHE A 497 12.06 7.06 -47.65
C PHE A 497 13.23 7.20 -46.65
N PHE A 498 13.83 6.08 -46.23
CA PHE A 498 14.93 6.07 -45.27
C PHE A 498 16.16 6.86 -45.75
N SER A 499 16.41 6.86 -47.06
CA SER A 499 17.50 7.65 -47.65
C SER A 499 17.27 9.16 -47.57
N ILE A 500 16.02 9.60 -47.49
CA ILE A 500 15.59 11.00 -47.38
C ILE A 500 15.49 11.41 -45.90
N LEU A 501 15.09 10.49 -45.02
CA LEU A 501 14.92 10.69 -43.59
C LEU A 501 16.22 11.17 -42.91
N ARG A 502 17.38 10.71 -43.37
CA ARG A 502 18.68 10.97 -42.73
C ARG A 502 19.64 11.76 -43.63
N LYS A 503 20.32 12.74 -43.06
CA LYS A 503 21.42 13.48 -43.69
C LYS A 503 22.72 13.17 -43.00
N LYS A 504 23.78 12.96 -43.77
CA LYS A 504 25.13 12.71 -43.24
C LYS A 504 25.68 13.99 -42.61
N THR A 505 26.15 13.89 -41.37
CA THR A 505 26.77 14.97 -40.59
C THR A 505 28.15 14.55 -40.09
N ALA A 506 28.90 15.47 -39.47
CA ALA A 506 30.23 15.19 -38.93
C ALA A 506 30.22 14.15 -37.78
N GLY A 507 29.09 14.00 -37.08
CA GLY A 507 28.89 13.04 -35.97
C GLY A 507 28.12 11.78 -36.36
N GLY A 508 27.82 11.54 -37.64
CA GLY A 508 27.04 10.39 -38.10
C GLY A 508 25.90 10.79 -39.03
N PHE A 509 24.66 10.53 -38.60
CA PHE A 509 23.44 10.89 -39.31
C PHE A 509 22.51 11.71 -38.41
N SER A 510 21.80 12.68 -38.98
CA SER A 510 20.76 13.45 -38.29
C SER A 510 19.52 13.60 -39.18
N ILE A 511 18.38 13.90 -38.58
CA ILE A 511 17.13 14.18 -39.30
C ILE A 511 17.07 15.69 -39.62
N PRO A 512 16.99 16.07 -40.91
CA PRO A 512 16.88 17.48 -41.29
C PRO A 512 15.64 18.15 -40.70
N ILE A 513 15.74 19.45 -40.39
CA ILE A 513 14.60 20.21 -39.85
C ILE A 513 13.42 20.25 -40.84
N GLU A 514 13.71 20.20 -42.14
CA GLU A 514 12.71 20.14 -43.22
C GLU A 514 11.85 18.88 -43.11
N ILE A 515 12.44 17.77 -42.68
CA ILE A 515 11.74 16.49 -42.49
C ILE A 515 10.85 16.53 -41.23
N ARG A 516 11.33 17.17 -40.15
CA ARG A 516 10.51 17.39 -38.96
C ARG A 516 9.31 18.31 -39.25
N ASN A 517 9.52 19.37 -40.04
CA ASN A 517 8.45 20.26 -40.48
C ASN A 517 7.45 19.56 -41.42
N ASP A 518 7.93 18.67 -42.29
CA ASP A 518 7.08 17.85 -43.14
C ASP A 518 6.16 16.93 -42.32
N PHE A 519 6.69 16.31 -41.27
CA PHE A 519 5.91 15.50 -40.34
C PHE A 519 4.82 16.32 -39.64
N LEU A 520 5.15 17.51 -39.13
CA LEU A 520 4.17 18.40 -38.49
C LEU A 520 3.10 18.88 -39.48
N ALA A 521 3.49 19.17 -40.73
CA ALA A 521 2.54 19.54 -41.79
C ALA A 521 1.59 18.39 -42.12
N TRP A 522 2.09 17.16 -42.23
CA TRP A 522 1.28 15.96 -42.42
C TRP A 522 0.29 15.76 -41.26
N LEU A 523 0.76 15.87 -40.02
CA LEU A 523 -0.10 15.68 -38.85
C LEU A 523 -1.20 16.76 -38.79
N SER A 524 -0.86 17.99 -39.13
CA SER A 524 -1.80 19.11 -39.25
C SER A 524 -2.87 18.86 -40.31
N GLU A 525 -2.47 18.39 -41.50
CA GLU A 525 -3.39 18.08 -42.60
C GLU A 525 -4.33 16.93 -42.22
N ARG A 526 -3.82 15.88 -41.58
CA ARG A 526 -4.61 14.70 -41.19
C ARG A 526 -5.58 14.97 -40.04
N THR A 527 -5.18 15.78 -39.06
CA THR A 527 -6.00 16.06 -37.87
C THR A 527 -6.91 17.29 -38.03
N GLY A 528 -6.63 18.14 -39.03
CA GLY A 528 -7.30 19.44 -39.21
C GLY A 528 -6.90 20.49 -38.16
N LEU A 529 -5.92 20.20 -37.31
CA LEU A 529 -5.40 21.15 -36.31
C LEU A 529 -4.36 22.07 -36.93
N LEU A 530 -4.33 23.34 -36.51
CA LEU A 530 -3.28 24.27 -36.94
C LEU A 530 -1.91 23.81 -36.44
N PRO A 531 -0.82 23.97 -37.22
CA PRO A 531 0.52 23.56 -36.80
C PRO A 531 0.96 24.19 -35.47
N ALA A 532 0.57 25.45 -35.22
CA ALA A 532 0.86 26.13 -33.95
C ALA A 532 0.17 25.47 -32.74
N VAL A 533 -1.04 24.94 -32.91
CA VAL A 533 -1.79 24.25 -31.85
C VAL A 533 -1.19 22.87 -31.59
N LEU A 534 -0.75 22.17 -32.63
CA LEU A 534 -0.04 20.89 -32.50
C LEU A 534 1.31 21.07 -31.81
N ALA A 535 2.08 22.10 -32.20
CA ALA A 535 3.36 22.40 -31.58
C ALA A 535 3.21 22.78 -30.09
N ASP A 536 2.19 23.57 -29.74
CA ASP A 536 1.90 23.94 -28.36
C ASP A 536 1.50 22.74 -27.49
N ARG A 537 0.71 21.81 -28.03
CA ARG A 537 0.16 20.67 -27.27
C ARG A 537 1.02 19.41 -27.25
N THR A 538 1.79 19.16 -28.31
CA THR A 538 2.52 17.89 -28.50
C THR A 538 3.99 18.11 -28.86
N GLY A 539 4.44 19.36 -28.95
CA GLY A 539 5.79 19.70 -29.43
C GLY A 539 6.89 19.01 -28.63
N ALA A 540 6.82 19.04 -27.30
CA ALA A 540 7.82 18.41 -26.44
C ALA A 540 7.93 16.90 -26.68
N VAL A 541 6.80 16.19 -26.79
CA VAL A 541 6.79 14.74 -27.06
C VAL A 541 7.28 14.40 -28.45
N LEU A 542 6.87 15.19 -29.45
CA LEU A 542 7.29 14.99 -30.83
C LEU A 542 8.80 15.27 -31.00
N GLU A 543 9.34 16.26 -30.28
CA GLU A 543 10.77 16.49 -30.22
C GLU A 543 11.51 15.30 -29.59
N LYS A 544 11.01 14.76 -28.46
CA LYS A 544 11.55 13.53 -27.84
C LYS A 544 11.49 12.34 -28.80
N LEU A 545 10.37 12.14 -29.51
CA LEU A 545 10.22 11.11 -30.55
C LEU A 545 11.32 11.20 -31.62
N PHE A 546 11.58 12.41 -32.13
CA PHE A 546 12.61 12.61 -33.15
C PHE A 546 14.03 12.48 -32.60
N MET A 547 14.27 12.81 -31.33
CA MET A 547 15.55 12.55 -30.67
C MET A 547 15.81 11.04 -30.52
N ASP A 548 14.83 10.29 -30.03
CA ASP A 548 14.96 8.83 -29.89
C ASP A 548 15.15 8.16 -31.27
N LEU A 549 14.44 8.66 -32.29
CA LEU A 549 14.59 8.18 -33.66
C LEU A 549 15.96 8.51 -34.25
N GLU A 550 16.51 9.70 -33.99
CA GLU A 550 17.87 10.06 -34.39
C GLU A 550 18.93 9.13 -33.77
N GLU A 551 18.75 8.75 -32.51
CA GLU A 551 19.65 7.82 -31.81
C GLU A 551 19.64 6.43 -32.46
N GLU A 552 18.46 5.89 -32.79
CA GLU A 552 18.35 4.61 -33.52
C GLU A 552 19.01 4.70 -34.91
N ILE A 553 18.75 5.79 -35.65
CA ILE A 553 19.28 5.98 -37.01
C ILE A 553 20.79 6.19 -37.02
N ALA A 554 21.35 6.89 -36.03
CA ALA A 554 22.79 7.13 -35.90
C ALA A 554 23.59 5.83 -35.77
N GLY A 555 22.98 4.78 -35.18
CA GLY A 555 23.58 3.45 -35.06
C GLY A 555 23.68 2.66 -36.38
N ILE A 556 23.03 3.11 -37.46
CA ILE A 556 22.94 2.35 -38.72
C ILE A 556 24.02 2.81 -39.72
N PRO A 557 24.93 1.92 -40.17
CA PRO A 557 25.99 2.26 -41.13
C PRO A 557 25.47 2.87 -42.45
N ALA A 558 26.29 3.71 -43.08
CA ALA A 558 25.92 4.45 -44.29
C ALA A 558 25.57 3.58 -45.52
N GLY A 559 26.07 2.34 -45.57
CA GLY A 559 25.81 1.37 -46.64
C GLY A 559 24.92 0.19 -46.24
N SER A 560 24.45 0.16 -44.99
CA SER A 560 23.59 -0.91 -44.47
C SER A 560 22.14 -0.47 -44.46
N MET A 561 21.25 -1.40 -44.79
CA MET A 561 19.82 -1.20 -44.64
C MET A 561 19.39 -1.56 -43.22
N PRO A 562 18.45 -0.81 -42.61
CA PRO A 562 17.76 -1.29 -41.43
C PRO A 562 17.08 -2.63 -41.72
N ASP A 563 17.44 -3.66 -40.95
CA ASP A 563 16.75 -4.94 -40.93
C ASP A 563 15.46 -4.78 -40.12
N HIS A 564 14.32 -5.22 -40.69
CA HIS A 564 13.00 -5.15 -40.05
C HIS A 564 12.95 -5.70 -38.62
N ARG A 565 13.86 -6.61 -38.26
CA ARG A 565 13.93 -7.21 -36.92
C ARG A 565 14.48 -6.26 -35.85
N TYR A 566 15.21 -5.23 -36.26
CA TYR A 566 15.93 -4.34 -35.35
C TYR A 566 15.39 -2.90 -35.36
N MET A 567 14.46 -2.57 -36.27
CA MET A 567 13.78 -1.28 -36.29
C MET A 567 12.62 -1.27 -35.29
N ARG A 568 12.74 -0.44 -34.25
CA ARG A 568 11.73 -0.29 -33.19
C ARG A 568 10.66 0.72 -33.56
N PHE A 569 11.02 1.73 -34.36
CA PHE A 569 10.18 2.89 -34.66
C PHE A 569 9.35 2.78 -35.93
N PHE A 570 9.50 1.71 -36.71
CA PHE A 570 8.69 1.50 -37.92
C PHE A 570 8.23 0.05 -38.01
N LEU A 571 6.97 -0.16 -38.38
CA LEU A 571 6.43 -1.48 -38.66
C LEU A 571 6.79 -1.86 -40.09
N LEU A 572 7.75 -2.77 -40.22
CA LEU A 572 8.26 -3.24 -41.51
C LEU A 572 7.86 -4.70 -41.73
N ARG A 573 7.56 -5.05 -42.98
CA ARG A 573 7.38 -6.44 -43.42
C ARG A 573 8.39 -6.82 -44.49
N GLN A 574 8.85 -8.07 -44.42
CA GLN A 574 9.61 -8.67 -45.50
C GLN A 574 8.75 -8.76 -46.77
N ALA A 575 9.40 -8.69 -47.92
CA ALA A 575 8.75 -8.76 -49.24
C ALA A 575 7.89 -10.02 -49.41
#